data_AF-A0A963A7Q9-F1
#
_entry.id   AF-A0A963A7Q9-F1
#
_cell.length_a   1.000
_cell.length_b   1.000
_cell.length_c   1.000
_cell.angle_alpha   90.00
_cell.angle_beta   90.00
_cell.angle_gamma   90.00
#
_symmetry.space_group_name_H-M   'P 1'
#
loop_
_entity.id
_entity.type
_entity.pdbx_description
1 polymer ?
#
loop_
_entity_poly.entity_id
_entity_poly.type
_entity_poly.pdbx_seq_one_letter_code
_entity_poly.pdbx_strand_id
1 'polypeptide(L)'
;GLYPVLMSLARWGDEWMDRGEGAPLEYVHQKCGHKTRATLTCSECGEPLRPEEVKPRLGPALRKLVAESGAAGELHPDIPPLLRGTPSRP
;
A
#
# COMPACT_ATOMS: atom_id res chain seq x y z
N GLY A 1 16.01 4.15 -5.18
CA GLY A 1 15.47 5.52 -5.31
C GLY A 1 13.97 5.51 -5.08
N LEU A 2 13.39 6.63 -4.68
CA LEU A 2 11.98 6.71 -4.25
C LEU A 2 10.97 6.84 -5.42
N TYR A 3 11.47 7.02 -6.64
CA TYR A 3 10.63 7.32 -7.81
C TYR A 3 9.46 6.35 -8.06
N PRO A 4 9.59 5.01 -7.90
CA PRO A 4 8.44 4.09 -8.04
C PRO A 4 7.30 4.37 -7.06
N VAL A 5 7.61 4.86 -5.85
CA VAL A 5 6.61 5.26 -4.86
C VAL A 5 5.86 6.49 -5.33
N LEU A 6 6.56 7.50 -5.85
CA LEU A 6 5.95 8.70 -6.41
C LEU A 6 5.04 8.37 -7.60
N MET A 7 5.47 7.49 -8.50
CA MET A 7 4.63 7.04 -9.63
C MET A 7 3.37 6.28 -9.15
N SER A 8 3.49 5.49 -8.07
CA SER A 8 2.35 4.77 -7.50
C SER A 8 1.34 5.73 -6.85
N LEU A 9 1.82 6.79 -6.17
CA LEU A 9 0.98 7.85 -5.63
C LEU A 9 0.33 8.70 -6.73
N ALA A 10 1.05 9.02 -7.80
CA ALA A 10 0.50 9.72 -8.96
C ALA A 10 -0.66 8.93 -9.59
N ARG A 11 -0.46 7.62 -9.80
CA ARG A 11 -1.53 6.72 -10.28
C ARG A 11 -2.76 6.75 -9.38
N TRP A 12 -2.58 6.73 -8.06
CA TRP A 12 -3.71 6.84 -7.13
C TRP A 12 -4.43 8.19 -7.30
N GLY A 13 -3.69 9.29 -7.47
CA GLY A 13 -4.29 10.59 -7.76
C GLY A 13 -5.08 10.60 -9.07
N ASP A 14 -4.57 9.98 -10.12
CA ASP A 14 -5.27 9.86 -11.40
C ASP A 14 -6.56 9.04 -11.29
N GLU A 15 -6.60 8.02 -10.42
CA GLU A 15 -7.76 7.15 -10.24
C GLU A 15 -8.86 7.78 -9.36
N TRP A 16 -8.50 8.67 -8.44
CA TRP A 16 -9.42 9.13 -7.38
C TRP A 16 -9.61 10.64 -7.29
N MET A 17 -8.78 11.44 -7.96
CA MET A 17 -8.76 12.91 -7.82
C MET A 17 -8.80 13.67 -9.15
N ASP A 18 -8.93 12.98 -10.29
CA ASP A 18 -8.83 13.58 -11.62
C ASP A 18 -10.03 14.45 -12.02
N ARG A 19 -11.16 14.38 -11.29
CA ARG A 19 -12.42 15.08 -11.61
C ARG A 19 -12.91 14.83 -13.04
N GLY A 20 -12.51 13.72 -13.66
CA GLY A 20 -12.80 13.40 -15.05
C GLY A 20 -11.94 14.13 -16.10
N GLU A 21 -10.92 14.88 -15.68
CA GLU A 21 -9.97 15.56 -16.57
C GLU A 21 -8.83 14.63 -17.03
N GLY A 22 -8.67 13.47 -16.36
CA GLY A 22 -7.60 12.50 -16.61
C GLY A 22 -6.28 12.87 -15.95
N ALA A 23 -5.24 12.07 -16.24
CA ALA A 23 -3.93 12.21 -15.63
C ALA A 23 -3.22 13.50 -16.10
N PRO A 24 -2.69 14.35 -15.19
CA PRO A 24 -1.95 15.55 -15.57
C PRO A 24 -0.57 15.23 -16.18
N LEU A 25 -0.05 14.02 -15.95
CA LEU A 25 1.20 13.52 -16.51
C LEU A 25 1.01 12.10 -17.04
N GLU A 26 1.48 11.85 -18.27
CA GLU A 26 1.53 10.50 -18.83
C GLU A 26 2.95 9.94 -18.76
N TYR A 27 3.09 8.72 -18.24
CA TYR A 27 4.36 8.02 -18.22
C TYR A 27 4.50 7.16 -19.47
N VAL A 28 5.66 7.24 -20.14
CA VAL A 28 5.98 6.43 -21.31
C VAL A 28 7.24 5.61 -21.04
N HIS A 29 7.18 4.31 -21.28
CA HIS A 29 8.35 3.46 -21.14
C HIS A 29 9.31 3.72 -22.29
N GLN A 30 10.48 4.31 -21.99
CA GLN A 30 11.44 4.72 -23.02
C GLN A 30 11.87 3.60 -23.97
N LYS A 31 11.96 2.35 -23.49
CA LYS A 31 12.42 1.22 -24.31
C LYS A 31 11.39 0.75 -25.34
N CYS A 32 10.08 0.82 -25.04
CA CYS A 32 9.05 0.32 -25.95
C CYS A 32 8.08 1.38 -26.47
N GLY A 33 8.17 2.63 -25.99
CA GLY A 33 7.32 3.74 -26.42
C GLY A 33 5.87 3.68 -25.93
N HIS A 34 5.48 2.64 -25.19
CA HIS A 34 4.12 2.50 -24.70
C HIS A 34 3.87 3.35 -23.46
N LYS A 35 2.68 3.95 -23.39
CA LYS A 35 2.14 4.52 -22.14
C LYS A 35 2.15 3.44 -21.07
N THR A 36 2.64 3.77 -19.89
CA THR A 36 2.82 2.84 -18.78
C THR A 36 2.25 3.42 -17.51
N ARG A 37 1.89 2.53 -16.58
CA ARG A 37 1.41 2.87 -15.24
C ARG A 37 2.19 2.04 -14.23
N ALA A 38 2.53 2.65 -13.10
CA ALA A 38 3.11 1.90 -11.99
C ALA A 38 2.13 0.80 -11.54
N THR A 39 2.60 -0.44 -11.50
CA THR A 39 1.79 -1.60 -11.10
C THR A 39 2.58 -2.39 -10.07
N LEU A 40 1.97 -2.63 -8.91
CA LEU A 40 2.49 -3.54 -7.90
C LEU A 40 2.14 -4.97 -8.31
N THR A 41 3.15 -5.83 -8.38
CA THR A 41 2.98 -7.24 -8.76
C THR A 41 3.60 -8.15 -7.69
N CYS A 42 3.10 -9.39 -7.63
CA CYS A 42 3.68 -10.43 -6.79
C CYS A 42 5.09 -10.76 -7.29
N SER A 43 6.07 -10.79 -6.38
CA SER A 43 7.46 -11.12 -6.74
C SER A 43 7.64 -12.56 -7.21
N GLU A 44 6.72 -13.46 -6.87
CA GLU A 44 6.81 -14.89 -7.17
C GLU A 44 6.14 -15.26 -8.51
N CYS A 45 4.93 -14.76 -8.77
CA CYS A 45 4.17 -15.11 -9.99
C CYS A 45 4.06 -13.97 -11.02
N GLY A 46 4.38 -12.73 -10.65
CA GLY A 46 4.27 -11.57 -11.54
C GLY A 46 2.85 -11.02 -11.74
N GLU A 47 1.83 -11.64 -11.15
CA GLU A 47 0.44 -11.14 -11.23
C GLU A 47 0.27 -9.84 -10.43
N PRO A 48 -0.65 -8.93 -10.87
CA PRO A 48 -0.94 -7.71 -10.12
C PRO A 48 -1.46 -8.00 -8.71
N LEU A 49 -0.94 -7.28 -7.71
CA LEU A 49 -1.44 -7.37 -6.34
C LEU A 49 -2.72 -6.55 -6.20
N ARG A 50 -3.79 -7.20 -5.74
CA ARG A 50 -5.04 -6.54 -5.35
C ARG A 50 -5.11 -6.40 -3.83
N PRO A 51 -5.55 -5.24 -3.30
CA PRO A 51 -5.62 -5.02 -1.84
C PRO A 51 -6.35 -6.13 -1.08
N GLU A 52 -7.47 -6.62 -1.62
CA GLU A 52 -8.29 -7.69 -1.08
C GLU A 52 -7.64 -9.08 -1.11
N GLU A 53 -6.62 -9.28 -1.95
CA GLU A 53 -5.88 -10.54 -2.12
C GLU A 53 -4.54 -10.54 -1.35
N VAL A 54 -4.20 -9.45 -0.66
CA VAL A 54 -2.95 -9.33 0.12
C VAL A 54 -3.24 -9.37 1.61
N LYS A 55 -2.64 -10.35 2.30
CA LYS A 55 -2.73 -10.47 3.76
C LYS A 55 -1.41 -10.11 4.44
N PRO A 56 -1.34 -9.02 5.22
CA PRO A 56 -0.15 -8.72 6.00
C PRO A 56 0.08 -9.80 7.07
N ARG A 57 1.34 -10.19 7.27
CA ARG A 57 1.77 -11.05 8.39
C ARG A 57 2.89 -10.37 9.15
N LEU A 58 2.86 -10.48 10.48
CA LEU A 58 3.94 -9.95 11.31
C LEU A 58 5.27 -10.59 10.89
N GLY A 59 6.25 -9.76 10.54
CA GLY A 59 7.62 -10.19 10.31
C GLY A 59 8.35 -10.47 11.63
N PRO A 60 9.53 -11.12 11.59
CA PRO A 60 10.28 -11.51 12.78
C PRO A 60 10.55 -10.34 13.75
N ALA A 61 10.92 -9.17 13.23
CA ALA A 61 11.23 -7.99 14.04
C ALA A 61 10.01 -7.49 14.84
N LEU A 62 8.85 -7.39 14.18
CA LEU A 62 7.63 -6.92 14.84
C LEU A 62 7.08 -7.97 15.82
N ARG A 63 7.22 -9.27 15.53
CA ARG A 63 6.88 -10.34 16.48
C ARG A 63 7.69 -10.24 17.76
N LYS A 64 9.01 -10.00 17.65
CA LYS A 64 9.90 -9.83 18.81
C LYS A 64 9.46 -8.63 19.65
N LEU A 65 9.20 -7.47 19.01
CA LEU A 65 8.74 -6.27 19.70
C LEU A 65 7.42 -6.50 20.44
N VAL A 66 6.44 -7.17 19.81
CA VAL A 66 5.15 -7.50 20.44
C VAL A 66 5.33 -8.44 21.64
N ALA A 67 6.21 -9.44 21.54
CA ALA A 67 6.49 -10.34 22.66
C ALA A 67 7.16 -9.62 23.84
N GLU A 68 8.07 -8.69 23.56
CA GLU A 68 8.81 -7.90 24.57
C GLU A 68 7.95 -6.82 25.22
N SER A 69 6.92 -6.33 24.52
CA SER A 69 6.02 -5.28 25.01
C SER A 69 5.06 -5.78 26.11
N GLY A 70 4.98 -7.11 26.33
CA GLY A 70 3.96 -7.72 27.17
C GLY A 70 2.58 -7.58 26.52
N ALA A 71 1.72 -8.57 26.64
CA ALA A 71 0.39 -8.56 26.02
C ALA A 71 -0.60 -7.59 26.70
N ALA A 72 -0.19 -6.37 27.04
CA ALA A 72 -1.10 -5.27 27.35
C ALA A 72 -1.19 -4.38 26.11
N GLY A 73 -1.98 -4.84 25.14
CA GLY A 73 -2.45 -4.01 24.04
C GLY A 73 -3.41 -2.94 24.55
N GLU A 74 -2.88 -1.93 25.24
CA GLU A 74 -3.59 -0.68 25.40
C GLU A 74 -3.25 0.22 24.21
N LEU A 75 -4.27 0.49 23.39
CA LEU A 75 -4.20 1.55 22.38
C LEU A 75 -3.78 2.83 23.09
N HIS A 76 -2.71 3.48 22.62
CA HIS A 76 -2.36 4.81 23.11
C HIS A 76 -3.60 5.71 22.98
N PRO A 77 -4.03 6.40 24.06
CA PRO A 77 -5.34 7.05 24.14
C PRO A 77 -5.57 8.06 23.01
N ASP A 78 -4.49 8.66 22.51
CA ASP A 78 -4.51 9.67 21.44
C ASP A 78 -4.60 9.10 20.01
N ILE A 79 -4.72 7.77 19.83
CA ILE A 79 -4.89 7.19 18.49
C ILE A 79 -6.31 7.46 17.99
N PRO A 80 -6.48 8.15 16.84
CA PRO A 80 -7.78 8.44 16.26
C PRO A 80 -8.61 7.17 16.04
N PRO A 81 -9.94 7.21 16.25
CA PRO A 81 -10.82 6.06 16.06
C PRO A 81 -10.68 5.37 14.70
N LEU A 82 -10.35 6.14 13.65
CA LEU A 82 -10.17 5.66 12.28
C LEU A 82 -9.03 4.64 12.12
N LEU A 83 -8.01 4.67 12.99
CA LEU A 83 -6.83 3.80 12.92
C LEU A 83 -6.88 2.61 13.90
N ARG A 84 -7.97 2.50 14.66
CA ARG A 84 -8.21 1.33 15.52
C ARG A 84 -8.67 0.20 14.61
N GLY A 85 -7.82 -0.80 14.40
CA GLY A 85 -8.18 -1.96 13.58
C GLY A 85 -9.52 -2.54 14.02
N THR A 86 -10.34 -2.97 13.07
CA THR A 86 -11.60 -3.67 13.40
C THR A 86 -11.26 -4.96 14.15
N PRO A 87 -11.91 -5.25 15.28
CA PRO A 87 -11.71 -6.52 15.97
C PRO A 87 -12.08 -7.67 15.00
N SER A 88 -11.17 -8.62 14.83
CA SER A 88 -11.46 -9.85 14.10
C SER A 88 -12.58 -10.59 14.84
N ARG A 89 -13.69 -10.84 14.15
CA ARG A 89 -14.80 -11.65 14.65
C ARG A 89 -14.32 -13.09 14.91
N PRO A 90 -14.80 -13.77 15.97
CA PRO A 90 -14.43 -15.16 16.27
C PRO A 90 -14.77 -16.14 15.14
#